data_AF-A0A2P8E310-F1
#
_entry.id   AF-A0A2P8E310-F1
#
_cell.length_a   1.000
_cell.length_b   1.000
_cell.length_c   1.000
_cell.angle_alpha   90.00
_cell.angle_beta   90.00
_cell.angle_gamma   90.00
#
_symmetry.space_group_name_H-M   'P 1'
#
loop_
_entity.id
_entity.type
_entity.pdbx_description
1 polymer ?
#
loop_
_entity_poly.entity_id
_entity_poly.type
_entity_poly.pdbx_seq_one_letter_code
_entity_poly.pdbx_strand_id
1 'polypeptide(L)'
;MLKIKPIDKFSLINLILLWIVLFFGSCGQSADKINNSSGKERLRTITDMRNVLVNVPKFPQRVITVSDGMIESVLGSFGELDKVIALGSRCIQQNFTYDIPGKNKTYRYTDGMNPVRMLYPEIAELPLIAWSGMPLQLEQMVTLKPDLVILREGCCTLNNLDDPKNKQVLSMLESLGIPVVVLRGTTSYDPPNLDMLNQEIQLLGDLFDKKEEAIHLITFLNETVHNIKNRTSGFRKDEKPNVLMLGLSPIARESGSAGVTRGTDTMEGYFIEQIIHAKNAIRGKGGRSASLMLSEEQILALDPDVIILHTATGYHPPEEIYEAPYYSRLQNLRAVREKNVIALPWTPCNCSKRLEYPIEVMMIAKSAHPEAFADIQIHEWVLDFYQQIYHVDREMAIKLRSAQWLDWTINQF
;
A
#
# COMPACT_ATOMS: atom_id res chain seq x y z
N MET A 1 -62.12 57.02 -66.17
CA MET A 1 -62.14 55.66 -65.58
C MET A 1 -61.18 55.70 -64.40
N LEU A 2 -61.69 55.53 -63.17
CA LEU A 2 -61.03 55.55 -61.83
C LEU A 2 -60.29 56.87 -61.46
N LYS A 3 -60.80 57.81 -60.62
CA LYS A 3 -61.17 57.76 -59.17
C LYS A 3 -60.05 57.14 -58.31
N ILE A 4 -59.47 57.68 -57.23
CA ILE A 4 -59.73 58.79 -56.28
C ILE A 4 -58.38 59.09 -55.53
N LYS A 5 -58.11 60.36 -55.19
CA LYS A 5 -57.05 60.92 -54.28
C LYS A 5 -57.42 60.71 -52.77
N PRO A 6 -56.77 61.27 -51.71
CA PRO A 6 -55.38 61.70 -51.43
C PRO A 6 -54.90 61.30 -49.98
N ILE A 7 -53.71 61.75 -49.53
CA ILE A 7 -53.47 62.60 -48.32
C ILE A 7 -52.10 62.35 -47.66
N ASP A 8 -51.35 63.45 -47.54
CA ASP A 8 -50.13 63.67 -46.75
C ASP A 8 -50.34 63.59 -45.23
N LYS A 9 -49.31 63.14 -44.50
CA LYS A 9 -48.93 63.67 -43.18
C LYS A 9 -47.41 63.63 -42.98
N PHE A 10 -46.81 64.82 -43.04
CA PHE A 10 -45.84 65.41 -42.08
C PHE A 10 -44.79 64.46 -41.44
N SER A 11 -43.51 64.58 -41.79
CA SER A 11 -42.56 65.58 -41.22
C SER A 11 -42.42 65.49 -39.70
N LEU A 12 -41.40 64.78 -39.22
CA LEU A 12 -40.46 65.15 -38.14
C LEU A 12 -39.60 63.90 -37.81
N ILE A 13 -38.46 64.11 -37.16
CA ILE A 13 -37.43 63.11 -36.78
C ILE A 13 -36.27 63.06 -37.78
N ASN A 14 -35.61 64.20 -37.96
CA ASN A 14 -34.21 64.26 -38.39
C ASN A 14 -33.48 65.49 -37.81
N LEU A 15 -33.87 65.93 -36.62
CA LEU A 15 -33.23 67.07 -35.95
C LEU A 15 -33.46 66.98 -34.44
N ILE A 16 -32.60 66.22 -33.74
CA ILE A 16 -32.16 66.42 -32.33
C ILE A 16 -30.87 65.58 -32.22
N LEU A 17 -29.87 66.01 -33.00
CA LEU A 17 -28.46 65.84 -32.65
C LEU A 17 -28.08 67.15 -31.93
N LEU A 18 -27.29 67.06 -30.86
CA LEU A 18 -26.96 68.10 -29.88
C LEU A 18 -28.11 68.43 -28.93
N TRP A 19 -28.02 67.94 -27.68
CA TRP A 19 -28.15 68.76 -26.45
C TRP A 19 -28.22 67.92 -25.15
N ILE A 20 -27.51 66.80 -25.00
CA ILE A 20 -27.37 66.17 -23.66
C ILE A 20 -25.95 65.66 -23.46
N VAL A 21 -25.04 66.59 -23.20
CA VAL A 21 -23.90 66.36 -22.29
C VAL A 21 -24.00 67.49 -21.27
N LEU A 22 -24.23 67.12 -20.00
CA LEU A 22 -23.59 67.64 -18.79
C LEU A 22 -24.45 67.28 -17.56
N PHE A 23 -23.92 66.29 -16.84
CA PHE A 23 -23.74 66.27 -15.38
C PHE A 23 -24.80 65.73 -14.39
N PHE A 24 -24.27 64.73 -13.66
CA PHE A 24 -24.48 64.32 -12.26
C PHE A 24 -25.69 63.44 -11.88
N GLY A 25 -25.37 62.23 -11.39
CA GLY A 25 -26.14 61.63 -10.30
C GLY A 25 -26.34 60.11 -10.35
N SER A 26 -25.31 59.35 -9.94
CA SER A 26 -25.40 58.15 -9.08
C SER A 26 -26.55 57.13 -9.29
N CYS A 27 -26.22 55.95 -9.86
CA CYS A 27 -26.44 54.64 -9.19
C CYS A 27 -25.95 53.46 -10.04
N GLY A 28 -24.95 52.75 -9.52
CA GLY A 28 -24.82 51.28 -9.53
C GLY A 28 -24.81 50.54 -10.87
N GLN A 29 -23.61 50.33 -11.43
CA GLN A 29 -23.35 49.28 -12.41
C GLN A 29 -23.55 47.90 -11.74
N SER A 30 -24.52 47.11 -12.22
CA SER A 30 -24.47 45.65 -12.06
C SER A 30 -23.55 45.12 -13.16
N ALA A 31 -22.32 44.79 -12.76
CA ALA A 31 -21.45 43.94 -13.55
C ALA A 31 -22.04 42.53 -13.54
N ASP A 32 -22.37 42.00 -14.71
CA ASP A 32 -22.69 40.59 -14.91
C ASP A 32 -21.52 39.74 -14.39
N LYS A 33 -21.71 39.17 -13.20
CA LYS A 33 -20.91 38.05 -12.71
C LYS A 33 -21.22 36.87 -13.61
N ILE A 34 -20.29 36.57 -14.52
CA ILE A 34 -20.15 35.23 -15.09
C ILE A 34 -19.99 34.27 -13.90
N ASN A 35 -21.05 33.53 -13.60
CA ASN A 35 -21.07 32.48 -12.59
C ASN A 35 -20.12 31.36 -13.03
N ASN A 36 -18.87 31.43 -12.58
CA ASN A 36 -17.93 30.32 -12.55
C ASN A 36 -18.26 29.31 -11.42
N SER A 37 -19.54 29.11 -11.10
CA SER A 37 -19.99 28.26 -9.99
C SER A 37 -20.02 26.77 -10.33
N SER A 38 -19.98 26.37 -11.60
CA SER A 38 -20.06 24.96 -12.01
C SER A 38 -18.76 24.16 -11.79
N GLY A 39 -17.60 24.83 -11.67
CA GLY A 39 -16.31 24.18 -11.40
C GLY A 39 -16.03 23.92 -9.91
N LYS A 40 -16.49 24.83 -9.02
CA LYS A 40 -16.27 24.69 -7.58
C LYS A 40 -17.14 23.63 -6.92
N GLU A 41 -18.32 23.34 -7.47
CA GLU A 41 -19.21 22.30 -6.93
C GLU A 41 -18.72 20.86 -7.17
N ARG A 42 -17.76 20.66 -8.08
CA ARG A 42 -17.18 19.34 -8.42
C ARG A 42 -15.91 19.00 -7.65
N LEU A 43 -15.34 19.96 -6.94
CA LEU A 43 -14.13 19.78 -6.16
C LEU A 43 -14.47 19.69 -4.67
N ARG A 44 -13.65 18.97 -3.92
CA ARG A 44 -13.58 19.02 -2.47
C ARG A 44 -12.15 19.27 -2.05
N THR A 45 -11.96 19.95 -0.93
CA THR A 45 -10.64 20.11 -0.32
C THR A 45 -10.44 19.02 0.70
N ILE A 46 -9.31 18.34 0.63
CA ILE A 46 -8.85 17.37 1.63
C ILE A 46 -7.46 17.77 2.15
N THR A 47 -7.09 17.28 3.32
CA THR A 47 -5.72 17.39 3.83
C THR A 47 -5.03 16.06 3.63
N ASP A 48 -3.90 16.04 2.93
CA ASP A 48 -3.11 14.81 2.75
C ASP A 48 -2.14 14.55 3.92
N MET A 49 -1.36 13.47 3.85
CA MET A 49 -0.44 13.09 4.94
C MET A 49 0.85 13.94 5.00
N ARG A 50 1.00 14.93 4.11
CA ARG A 50 2.00 16.01 4.23
C ARG A 50 1.44 17.21 5.02
N ASN A 51 0.19 17.15 5.46
CA ASN A 51 -0.59 18.28 5.99
C ASN A 51 -0.82 19.40 4.94
N VAL A 52 -0.89 19.04 3.65
CA VAL A 52 -1.16 19.98 2.56
C VAL A 52 -2.64 19.89 2.18
N LEU A 53 -3.28 21.06 2.00
CA LEU A 53 -4.64 21.16 1.47
C LEU A 53 -4.61 20.93 -0.05
N VAL A 54 -5.34 19.91 -0.51
CA VAL A 54 -5.42 19.53 -1.93
C VAL A 54 -6.88 19.63 -2.39
N ASN A 55 -7.11 20.34 -3.50
CA ASN A 55 -8.41 20.37 -4.15
C ASN A 55 -8.52 19.17 -5.11
N VAL A 56 -9.35 18.20 -4.76
CA VAL A 56 -9.54 16.96 -5.52
C VAL A 56 -10.96 16.91 -6.11
N PRO A 57 -11.21 16.15 -7.19
CA PRO A 57 -12.56 15.86 -7.63
C PRO A 57 -13.37 15.19 -6.51
N LYS A 58 -14.66 15.51 -6.39
CA LYS A 58 -15.57 14.80 -5.48
C LYS A 58 -15.67 13.32 -5.82
N PHE A 59 -15.61 12.99 -7.11
CA PHE A 59 -15.68 11.63 -7.62
C PHE A 59 -14.52 11.41 -8.61
N PRO A 60 -13.31 11.06 -8.13
CA PRO A 60 -12.21 10.66 -9.01
C PRO A 60 -12.63 9.45 -9.86
N GLN A 61 -12.25 9.44 -11.14
CA GLN A 61 -12.57 8.38 -12.11
C GLN A 61 -11.33 7.90 -12.88
N ARG A 62 -10.23 8.65 -12.85
CA ARG A 62 -9.02 8.41 -13.63
C ARG A 62 -7.81 8.57 -12.73
N VAL A 63 -7.57 7.55 -11.92
CA VAL A 63 -6.61 7.58 -10.82
C VAL A 63 -5.31 6.89 -11.24
N ILE A 64 -4.19 7.58 -11.05
CA ILE A 64 -2.86 6.95 -11.11
C ILE A 64 -2.41 6.65 -9.68
N THR A 65 -1.97 5.43 -9.42
CA THR A 65 -1.50 5.02 -8.10
C THR A 65 -0.02 4.67 -8.13
N VAL A 66 0.75 5.18 -7.18
CA VAL A 66 2.14 4.76 -6.93
C VAL A 66 2.20 4.16 -5.54
N SER A 67 2.02 2.84 -5.49
CA SER A 67 2.01 2.04 -4.26
C SER A 67 2.38 0.60 -4.58
N ASP A 68 2.77 -0.16 -3.55
CA ASP A 68 3.07 -1.58 -3.67
C ASP A 68 1.81 -2.48 -3.54
N GLY A 69 0.62 -1.94 -3.85
CA GLY A 69 -0.65 -2.65 -3.69
C GLY A 69 -1.46 -2.23 -2.47
N MET A 70 -0.99 -1.30 -1.62
CA MET A 70 -1.80 -0.83 -0.47
C MET A 70 -3.00 -0.01 -0.93
N ILE A 71 -2.78 0.94 -1.85
CA ILE A 71 -3.87 1.81 -2.34
C ILE A 71 -4.87 0.93 -3.08
N GLU A 72 -4.35 0.09 -3.95
CA GLU A 72 -5.12 -0.81 -4.80
C GLU A 72 -5.90 -1.85 -3.98
N SER A 73 -5.34 -2.37 -2.88
CA SER A 73 -6.07 -3.27 -1.97
C SER A 73 -7.24 -2.57 -1.29
N VAL A 74 -7.07 -1.32 -0.85
CA VAL A 74 -8.14 -0.53 -0.22
C VAL A 74 -9.21 -0.17 -1.23
N LEU A 75 -8.84 0.30 -2.42
CA LEU A 75 -9.80 0.59 -3.50
C LEU A 75 -10.53 -0.68 -3.94
N GLY A 76 -9.85 -1.82 -3.98
CA GLY A 76 -10.46 -3.12 -4.22
C GLY A 76 -11.49 -3.49 -3.18
N SER A 77 -11.22 -3.24 -1.89
CA SER A 77 -12.17 -3.43 -0.79
C SER A 77 -13.38 -2.50 -0.90
N PHE A 78 -13.19 -1.26 -1.37
CA PHE A 78 -14.27 -0.28 -1.55
C PHE A 78 -15.10 -0.49 -2.82
N GLY A 79 -14.66 -1.37 -3.72
CA GLY A 79 -15.26 -1.56 -5.05
C GLY A 79 -14.95 -0.43 -6.03
N GLU A 80 -13.77 0.19 -5.90
CA GLU A 80 -13.35 1.42 -6.61
C GLU A 80 -12.08 1.23 -7.44
N LEU A 81 -11.60 -0.02 -7.60
CA LEU A 81 -10.33 -0.28 -8.27
C LEU A 81 -10.39 -0.04 -9.79
N ASP A 82 -11.57 -0.12 -10.41
CA ASP A 82 -11.81 0.16 -11.82
C ASP A 82 -11.44 1.61 -12.22
N LYS A 83 -11.38 2.51 -11.24
CA LYS A 83 -10.92 3.90 -11.43
C LYS A 83 -9.41 4.02 -11.63
N VAL A 84 -8.64 2.98 -11.31
CA VAL A 84 -7.18 3.00 -11.48
C VAL A 84 -6.81 2.77 -12.94
N ILE A 85 -6.14 3.75 -13.54
CA ILE A 85 -5.79 3.75 -14.97
C ILE A 85 -4.30 3.56 -15.23
N ALA A 86 -3.44 3.61 -14.21
CA ALA A 86 -2.01 3.38 -14.32
C ALA A 86 -1.38 3.10 -12.96
N LEU A 87 -0.26 2.38 -12.98
CA LEU A 87 0.40 1.87 -11.78
C LEU A 87 1.85 2.34 -11.66
N GLY A 88 2.29 2.52 -10.42
CA GLY A 88 3.67 2.82 -10.05
C GLY A 88 4.40 1.65 -9.40
N SER A 89 3.93 0.41 -9.58
CA SER A 89 4.64 -0.78 -9.12
C SER A 89 4.47 -1.92 -10.10
N ARG A 90 5.58 -2.55 -10.49
CA ARG A 90 5.56 -3.71 -11.37
C ARG A 90 5.11 -4.99 -10.65
N CYS A 91 5.31 -5.06 -9.34
CA CYS A 91 5.02 -6.24 -8.54
C CYS A 91 3.54 -6.62 -8.48
N ILE A 92 2.64 -5.66 -8.67
CA ILE A 92 1.20 -5.90 -8.73
C ILE A 92 0.74 -6.42 -10.11
N GLN A 93 1.59 -6.37 -11.14
CA GLN A 93 1.25 -6.82 -12.51
C GLN A 93 1.82 -8.19 -12.86
N GLN A 94 2.60 -8.80 -11.99
CA GLN A 94 3.39 -9.98 -12.34
C GLN A 94 3.04 -11.21 -11.54
N ASN A 95 3.23 -12.36 -12.18
CA ASN A 95 3.33 -13.65 -11.52
C ASN A 95 4.81 -13.89 -11.18
N PHE A 96 5.04 -14.52 -10.04
CA PHE A 96 6.36 -14.86 -9.56
C PHE A 96 6.55 -16.36 -9.58
N THR A 97 7.77 -16.76 -9.88
CA THR A 97 8.21 -18.15 -9.82
C THR A 97 9.59 -18.19 -9.22
N TYR A 98 9.79 -19.07 -8.24
CA TYR A 98 11.09 -19.30 -7.63
C TYR A 98 11.43 -20.78 -7.67
N ASP A 99 12.67 -21.06 -8.07
CA ASP A 99 13.30 -22.36 -7.97
C ASP A 99 14.30 -22.31 -6.80
N ILE A 100 13.97 -23.02 -5.72
CA ILE A 100 14.76 -23.02 -4.49
C ILE A 100 15.54 -24.34 -4.41
N PRO A 101 16.88 -24.32 -4.36
CA PRO A 101 17.67 -25.53 -4.34
C PRO A 101 17.60 -26.21 -2.97
N GLY A 102 17.19 -27.47 -2.96
CA GLY A 102 17.34 -28.38 -1.82
C GLY A 102 18.59 -29.25 -1.95
N LYS A 103 18.70 -30.27 -1.10
CA LYS A 103 19.88 -31.15 -1.05
C LYS A 103 20.05 -31.99 -2.31
N ASN A 104 18.94 -32.59 -2.79
CA ASN A 104 18.91 -33.52 -3.92
C ASN A 104 17.77 -33.22 -4.93
N LYS A 105 17.03 -32.13 -4.73
CA LYS A 105 15.90 -31.72 -5.57
C LYS A 105 15.76 -30.20 -5.53
N THR A 106 15.00 -29.65 -6.47
CA THR A 106 14.63 -28.23 -6.49
C THR A 106 13.16 -28.10 -6.10
N TYR A 107 12.87 -27.20 -5.17
CA TYR A 107 11.52 -26.82 -4.79
C TYR A 107 11.07 -25.68 -5.70
N ARG A 108 10.05 -25.92 -6.51
CA ARG A 108 9.51 -24.93 -7.45
C ARG A 108 8.20 -24.37 -6.92
N TYR A 109 8.15 -23.06 -6.78
CA TYR A 109 6.94 -22.29 -6.43
C TYR A 109 6.52 -21.48 -7.64
N THR A 110 5.30 -21.68 -8.13
CA THR A 110 4.76 -21.00 -9.31
C THR A 110 3.50 -20.21 -8.94
N ASP A 111 3.09 -19.30 -9.82
CA ASP A 111 1.83 -18.57 -9.73
C ASP A 111 1.65 -17.77 -8.42
N GLY A 112 2.76 -17.37 -7.80
CA GLY A 112 2.74 -16.44 -6.68
C GLY A 112 2.42 -15.05 -7.18
N MET A 113 1.49 -14.34 -6.54
CA MET A 113 1.03 -13.03 -6.99
C MET A 113 0.78 -12.09 -5.82
N ASN A 114 0.74 -10.79 -6.13
CA ASN A 114 0.11 -9.83 -5.23
C ASN A 114 -1.42 -10.12 -5.15
N PRO A 115 -2.06 -10.06 -3.97
CA PRO A 115 -3.51 -10.27 -3.83
C PRO A 115 -4.36 -9.41 -4.76
N VAL A 116 -3.97 -8.16 -5.00
CA VAL A 116 -4.67 -7.25 -5.94
C VAL A 116 -4.76 -7.86 -7.34
N ARG A 117 -3.68 -8.51 -7.82
CA ARG A 117 -3.66 -9.16 -9.13
C ARG A 117 -4.61 -10.34 -9.20
N MET A 118 -4.69 -11.12 -8.13
CA MET A 118 -5.59 -12.27 -8.05
C MET A 118 -7.05 -11.83 -8.02
N LEU A 119 -7.35 -10.77 -7.27
CA LEU A 119 -8.69 -10.16 -7.22
C LEU A 119 -9.08 -9.52 -8.56
N TYR A 120 -8.13 -8.87 -9.23
CA TYR A 120 -8.37 -8.06 -10.43
C TYR A 120 -7.31 -8.34 -11.51
N PRO A 121 -7.46 -9.44 -12.28
CA PRO A 121 -6.46 -9.85 -13.26
C PRO A 121 -6.17 -8.79 -14.34
N GLU A 122 -7.16 -7.96 -14.68
CA GLU A 122 -7.05 -6.88 -15.68
C GLU A 122 -6.00 -5.83 -15.30
N ILE A 123 -5.61 -5.74 -14.02
CA ILE A 123 -4.54 -4.84 -13.55
C ILE A 123 -3.19 -5.14 -14.22
N ALA A 124 -3.02 -6.35 -14.78
CA ALA A 124 -1.89 -6.75 -15.60
C ALA A 124 -1.63 -5.80 -16.78
N GLU A 125 -2.71 -5.31 -17.38
CA GLU A 125 -2.70 -4.61 -18.66
C GLU A 125 -2.62 -3.08 -18.50
N LEU A 126 -2.72 -2.58 -17.27
CA LEU A 126 -2.63 -1.16 -17.00
C LEU A 126 -1.24 -0.60 -17.35
N PRO A 127 -1.15 0.63 -17.88
CA PRO A 127 0.12 1.33 -18.07
C PRO A 127 0.97 1.37 -16.79
N LEU A 128 2.25 1.04 -16.91
CA LEU A 128 3.23 1.14 -15.82
C LEU A 128 4.00 2.46 -15.94
N ILE A 129 3.71 3.41 -15.05
CA ILE A 129 4.34 4.74 -15.05
C ILE A 129 5.59 4.83 -14.18
N ALA A 130 5.84 3.83 -13.32
CA ALA A 130 7.06 3.70 -12.52
C ALA A 130 7.19 2.29 -11.92
N TRP A 131 8.38 1.93 -11.45
CA TRP A 131 8.63 0.77 -10.59
C TRP A 131 9.95 0.97 -9.82
N SER A 132 10.24 0.13 -8.83
CA SER A 132 11.46 0.27 -8.02
C SER A 132 12.74 0.31 -8.87
N GLY A 133 13.49 1.41 -8.80
CA GLY A 133 14.68 1.64 -9.63
C GLY A 133 14.41 2.40 -10.94
N MET A 134 13.14 2.62 -11.31
CA MET A 134 12.71 3.46 -12.42
C MET A 134 12.04 4.75 -11.89
N PRO A 135 12.44 5.95 -12.37
CA PRO A 135 11.82 7.19 -11.95
C PRO A 135 10.37 7.32 -12.42
N LEU A 136 9.60 8.19 -11.75
CA LEU A 136 8.24 8.55 -12.15
C LEU A 136 8.22 9.16 -13.56
N GLN A 137 7.42 8.59 -14.47
CA GLN A 137 7.33 9.04 -15.86
C GLN A 137 6.26 10.12 -16.04
N LEU A 138 6.62 11.38 -15.74
CA LEU A 138 5.73 12.54 -15.80
C LEU A 138 4.98 12.65 -17.14
N GLU A 139 5.66 12.56 -18.28
CA GLU A 139 5.04 12.72 -19.60
C GLU A 139 3.94 11.69 -19.86
N GLN A 140 4.17 10.44 -19.44
CA GLN A 140 3.18 9.37 -19.57
C GLN A 140 1.99 9.62 -18.64
N MET A 141 2.25 10.01 -17.38
CA MET A 141 1.19 10.38 -16.45
C MET A 141 0.29 11.48 -17.00
N VAL A 142 0.87 12.56 -17.55
CA VAL A 142 0.10 13.67 -18.14
C VAL A 142 -0.69 13.22 -19.38
N THR A 143 -0.08 12.39 -20.24
CA THR A 143 -0.73 11.86 -21.46
C THR A 143 -1.98 11.05 -21.14
N LEU A 144 -1.97 10.32 -20.03
CA LEU A 144 -3.11 9.53 -19.55
C LEU A 144 -4.28 10.39 -19.03
N LYS A 145 -4.10 11.71 -18.90
CA LYS A 145 -5.12 12.66 -18.42
C LYS A 145 -5.81 12.19 -17.14
N PRO A 146 -5.06 11.96 -16.05
CA PRO A 146 -5.62 11.60 -14.76
C PRO A 146 -6.39 12.78 -14.16
N ASP A 147 -7.41 12.47 -13.38
CA ASP A 147 -8.10 13.46 -12.53
C ASP A 147 -7.60 13.43 -11.07
N LEU A 148 -6.81 12.42 -10.71
CA LEU A 148 -6.14 12.29 -9.43
C LEU A 148 -4.88 11.43 -9.56
N VAL A 149 -3.80 11.83 -8.89
CA VAL A 149 -2.60 11.01 -8.67
C VAL A 149 -2.48 10.76 -7.17
N ILE A 150 -2.31 9.50 -6.77
CA ILE A 150 -2.07 9.13 -5.37
C ILE A 150 -0.68 8.51 -5.26
N LEU A 151 0.18 9.16 -4.47
CA LEU A 151 1.55 8.72 -4.23
C LEU A 151 1.69 8.20 -2.81
N ARG A 152 2.24 7.00 -2.63
CA ARG A 152 2.53 6.44 -1.30
C ARG A 152 4.03 6.54 -1.01
N GLU A 153 4.42 7.48 -0.17
CA GLU A 153 5.79 7.55 0.35
C GLU A 153 6.10 6.29 1.18
N GLY A 154 7.32 5.75 1.05
CA GLY A 154 7.77 4.55 1.75
C GLY A 154 7.50 3.23 1.01
N CYS A 155 6.82 3.26 -0.14
CA CYS A 155 6.73 2.12 -1.05
C CYS A 155 8.05 1.91 -1.83
N CYS A 156 8.28 0.72 -2.38
CA CYS A 156 9.54 0.33 -3.04
C CYS A 156 9.91 1.25 -4.22
N THR A 157 8.92 1.84 -4.89
CA THR A 157 9.12 2.80 -5.98
C THR A 157 9.39 4.22 -5.47
N LEU A 158 8.81 4.60 -4.34
CA LEU A 158 8.83 5.96 -3.80
C LEU A 158 9.26 5.96 -2.32
N ASN A 159 10.48 5.51 -2.05
CA ASN A 159 11.00 5.36 -0.69
C ASN A 159 11.10 6.69 0.08
N ASN A 160 11.46 7.78 -0.60
CA ASN A 160 11.64 9.10 0.00
C ASN A 160 11.07 10.16 -0.94
N LEU A 161 10.00 10.85 -0.51
CA LEU A 161 9.40 11.90 -1.31
C LEU A 161 10.29 13.14 -1.40
N ASP A 162 11.20 13.34 -0.43
CA ASP A 162 12.09 14.50 -0.39
C ASP A 162 13.22 14.48 -1.42
N ASP A 163 13.41 13.37 -2.14
CA ASP A 163 14.36 13.29 -3.25
C ASP A 163 14.06 14.37 -4.32
N PRO A 164 15.07 15.12 -4.81
CA PRO A 164 14.86 16.20 -5.76
C PRO A 164 14.08 15.80 -7.02
N LYS A 165 14.26 14.57 -7.53
CA LYS A 165 13.56 14.09 -8.73
C LYS A 165 12.06 13.88 -8.44
N ASN A 166 11.75 13.33 -7.27
CA ASN A 166 10.37 13.10 -6.84
C ASN A 166 9.64 14.43 -6.59
N LYS A 167 10.30 15.38 -5.92
CA LYS A 167 9.78 16.75 -5.73
C LYS A 167 9.54 17.47 -7.05
N GLN A 168 10.45 17.33 -8.00
CA GLN A 168 10.29 17.94 -9.32
C GLN A 168 9.06 17.40 -10.04
N VAL A 169 8.87 16.07 -10.08
CA VAL A 169 7.70 15.44 -10.72
C VAL A 169 6.40 15.88 -10.04
N LEU A 170 6.36 15.85 -8.71
CA LEU A 170 5.22 16.32 -7.91
C LEU A 170 4.86 17.78 -8.23
N SER A 171 5.83 18.69 -8.18
CA SER A 171 5.63 20.11 -8.46
C SER A 171 5.15 20.35 -9.90
N MET A 172 5.66 19.58 -10.87
CA MET A 172 5.22 19.68 -12.25
C MET A 172 3.76 19.22 -12.42
N LEU A 173 3.35 18.09 -11.82
CA LEU A 173 1.95 17.64 -11.85
C LEU A 173 1.01 18.70 -11.25
N GLU A 174 1.36 19.24 -10.08
CA GLU A 174 0.59 20.29 -9.41
C GLU A 174 0.51 21.56 -10.28
N SER A 175 1.61 21.97 -10.94
CA SER A 175 1.65 23.13 -11.85
C SER A 175 0.76 22.98 -13.09
N LEU A 176 0.54 21.74 -13.53
CA LEU A 176 -0.34 21.39 -14.64
C LEU A 176 -1.81 21.25 -14.21
N GLY A 177 -2.11 21.51 -12.93
CA GLY A 177 -3.46 21.42 -12.39
C GLY A 177 -3.94 19.98 -12.14
N ILE A 178 -3.04 19.00 -12.14
CA ILE A 178 -3.37 17.61 -11.78
C ILE A 178 -3.28 17.48 -10.26
N PRO A 179 -4.38 17.14 -9.56
CA PRO A 179 -4.36 16.95 -8.11
C PRO A 179 -3.47 15.78 -7.72
N VAL A 180 -2.55 16.01 -6.78
CA VAL A 180 -1.68 14.97 -6.22
C VAL A 180 -1.92 14.86 -4.72
N VAL A 181 -2.26 13.65 -4.28
CA VAL A 181 -2.47 13.32 -2.87
C VAL A 181 -1.40 12.37 -2.41
N VAL A 182 -0.76 12.70 -1.29
CA VAL A 182 0.33 11.90 -0.75
C VAL A 182 -0.13 11.14 0.49
N LEU A 183 0.04 9.83 0.44
CA LEU A 183 0.00 8.93 1.58
C LEU A 183 1.41 8.67 2.11
N ARG A 184 1.52 8.24 3.36
CA ARG A 184 2.78 7.83 3.98
C ARG A 184 2.64 6.43 4.56
N GLY A 185 3.42 5.51 4.01
CA GLY A 185 3.51 4.14 4.46
C GLY A 185 4.17 4.00 5.83
N THR A 186 4.17 2.77 6.33
CA THR A 186 4.61 2.42 7.68
C THR A 186 6.11 2.63 7.92
N THR A 187 6.91 2.75 6.86
CA THR A 187 8.35 3.05 6.95
C THR A 187 8.65 4.54 7.21
N SER A 188 7.64 5.40 7.15
CA SER A 188 7.81 6.85 7.30
C SER A 188 7.73 7.37 8.75
N TYR A 189 7.49 6.50 9.75
CA TYR A 189 7.22 6.92 11.14
C TYR A 189 8.21 6.36 12.17
N ASP A 190 8.56 7.18 13.17
CA ASP A 190 9.41 6.81 14.31
C ASP A 190 8.77 7.38 15.59
N PRO A 191 8.32 6.54 16.54
CA PRO A 191 8.34 5.08 16.52
C PRO A 191 7.29 4.45 15.57
N PRO A 192 7.53 3.21 15.08
CA PRO A 192 6.55 2.47 14.28
C PRO A 192 5.26 2.19 15.07
N ASN A 193 4.11 2.28 14.40
CA ASN A 193 2.78 2.02 14.97
C ASN A 193 1.75 1.68 13.87
N LEU A 194 0.56 1.24 14.27
CA LEU A 194 -0.55 0.89 13.36
C LEU A 194 -1.43 2.06 12.94
N ASP A 195 -1.41 3.17 13.69
CA ASP A 195 -2.26 4.33 13.41
C ASP A 195 -2.04 4.86 11.99
N MET A 196 -0.86 4.62 11.42
CA MET A 196 -0.54 5.05 10.08
C MET A 196 -1.32 4.33 8.99
N LEU A 197 -1.47 3.02 9.10
CA LEU A 197 -2.31 2.26 8.17
C LEU A 197 -3.76 2.74 8.29
N ASN A 198 -4.21 3.04 9.51
CA ASN A 198 -5.56 3.56 9.74
C ASN A 198 -5.76 4.94 9.10
N GLN A 199 -4.76 5.83 9.17
CA GLN A 199 -4.80 7.13 8.50
C GLN A 199 -4.79 7.00 6.97
N GLU A 200 -4.01 6.07 6.41
CA GLU A 200 -4.01 5.78 4.97
C GLU A 200 -5.40 5.32 4.50
N ILE A 201 -6.01 4.37 5.22
CA ILE A 201 -7.35 3.85 4.90
C ILE A 201 -8.42 4.95 5.06
N GLN A 202 -8.36 5.74 6.13
CA GLN A 202 -9.30 6.83 6.38
C GLN A 202 -9.24 7.89 5.27
N LEU A 203 -8.03 8.30 4.86
CA LEU A 203 -7.85 9.29 3.80
C LEU A 203 -8.33 8.74 2.44
N LEU A 204 -8.13 7.46 2.16
CA LEU A 204 -8.70 6.82 0.98
C LEU A 204 -10.24 6.76 1.06
N GLY A 205 -10.80 6.48 2.24
CA GLY A 205 -12.24 6.58 2.48
C GLY A 205 -12.78 7.98 2.20
N ASP A 206 -12.08 9.00 2.68
CA ASP A 206 -12.41 10.40 2.41
C ASP A 206 -12.27 10.76 0.93
N LEU A 207 -11.29 10.22 0.21
CA LEU A 207 -11.02 10.48 -1.20
C LEU A 207 -12.03 9.87 -2.17
N PHE A 208 -12.63 8.75 -1.79
CA PHE A 208 -13.55 7.99 -2.63
C PHE A 208 -15.00 8.01 -2.14
N ASP A 209 -15.29 8.77 -1.07
CA ASP A 209 -16.63 8.84 -0.45
C ASP A 209 -17.08 7.50 0.13
N LYS A 210 -16.16 6.86 0.85
CA LYS A 210 -16.21 5.48 1.39
C LYS A 210 -15.85 5.46 2.87
N LYS A 211 -16.37 6.43 3.63
CA LYS A 211 -15.96 6.66 5.03
C LYS A 211 -16.43 5.54 5.93
N GLU A 212 -17.65 5.07 5.73
CA GLU A 212 -18.25 3.97 6.48
C GLU A 212 -17.49 2.67 6.22
N GLU A 213 -17.18 2.36 4.96
CA GLU A 213 -16.36 1.19 4.58
C GLU A 213 -14.94 1.29 5.18
N ALA A 214 -14.33 2.47 5.15
CA ALA A 214 -13.03 2.72 5.78
C ALA A 214 -13.07 2.46 7.30
N ILE A 215 -14.11 2.93 8.00
CA ILE A 215 -14.28 2.71 9.45
C ILE A 215 -14.45 1.22 9.75
N HIS A 216 -15.24 0.50 8.95
CA HIS A 216 -15.41 -0.95 9.12
C HIS A 216 -14.10 -1.71 8.90
N LEU A 217 -13.36 -1.39 7.84
CA LEU A 217 -12.07 -2.02 7.53
C LEU A 217 -11.05 -1.75 8.64
N ILE A 218 -10.94 -0.51 9.12
CA ILE A 218 -10.05 -0.14 10.23
C ILE A 218 -10.43 -0.89 11.51
N THR A 219 -11.72 -0.93 11.84
CA THR A 219 -12.22 -1.64 13.03
C THR A 219 -11.84 -3.11 12.97
N PHE A 220 -12.11 -3.79 11.85
CA PHE A 220 -11.80 -5.20 11.67
C PHE A 220 -10.29 -5.49 11.82
N LEU A 221 -9.43 -4.69 11.19
CA LEU A 221 -7.97 -4.86 11.28
C LEU A 221 -7.47 -4.66 12.71
N ASN A 222 -7.94 -3.62 13.39
CA ASN A 222 -7.55 -3.32 14.77
C ASN A 222 -8.02 -4.39 15.75
N GLU A 223 -9.27 -4.86 15.65
CA GLU A 223 -9.80 -5.93 16.48
C GLU A 223 -9.04 -7.24 16.26
N THR A 224 -8.72 -7.57 15.01
CA THR A 224 -7.93 -8.76 14.66
C THR A 224 -6.58 -8.75 15.38
N VAL A 225 -5.85 -7.64 15.31
CA VAL A 225 -4.56 -7.49 15.98
C VAL A 225 -4.69 -7.44 17.50
N HIS A 226 -5.72 -6.77 18.02
CA HIS A 226 -6.00 -6.69 19.44
C HIS A 226 -6.25 -8.08 20.04
N ASN A 227 -6.98 -8.93 19.33
CA ASN A 227 -7.22 -10.32 19.73
C ASN A 227 -5.91 -11.13 19.81
N ILE A 228 -5.01 -10.95 18.84
CA ILE A 228 -3.68 -11.59 18.88
C ILE A 228 -2.87 -11.09 20.09
N LYS A 229 -2.86 -9.77 20.32
CA LYS A 229 -2.14 -9.15 21.44
C LYS A 229 -2.64 -9.62 22.80
N ASN A 230 -3.96 -9.77 22.97
CA ASN A 230 -4.57 -10.20 24.23
C ASN A 230 -4.21 -11.65 24.57
N ARG A 231 -4.04 -12.51 23.56
CA ARG A 231 -3.62 -13.91 23.77
C ARG A 231 -2.19 -14.02 24.31
N THR A 232 -1.35 -13.00 24.13
CA THR A 232 0.06 -13.03 24.56
C THR A 232 0.39 -12.07 25.71
N SER A 233 -0.56 -11.24 26.17
CA SER A 233 -0.27 -10.23 27.21
C SER A 233 0.08 -10.79 28.58
N GLY A 234 -0.24 -12.06 28.84
CA GLY A 234 0.01 -12.74 30.12
C GLY A 234 1.42 -13.32 30.29
N PHE A 235 2.23 -13.44 29.23
CA PHE A 235 3.53 -14.11 29.29
C PHE A 235 4.58 -13.28 30.04
N ARG A 236 5.31 -13.93 30.96
CA ARG A 236 6.37 -13.26 31.73
C ARG A 236 7.58 -12.97 30.85
N LYS A 237 8.41 -11.99 31.24
CA LYS A 237 9.61 -11.57 30.48
C LYS A 237 10.61 -12.70 30.23
N ASP A 238 10.76 -13.62 31.18
CA ASP A 238 11.64 -14.78 31.12
C ASP A 238 11.14 -15.86 30.16
N GLU A 239 9.82 -15.94 29.92
CA GLU A 239 9.18 -16.90 29.02
C GLU A 239 9.14 -16.42 27.56
N LYS A 240 9.52 -15.17 27.29
CA LYS A 240 9.45 -14.59 25.95
C LYS A 240 10.51 -15.22 25.02
N PRO A 241 10.09 -15.88 23.93
CA PRO A 241 10.99 -16.48 22.95
C PRO A 241 11.74 -15.40 22.17
N ASN A 242 12.96 -15.72 21.75
CA ASN A 242 13.73 -14.90 20.82
C ASN A 242 13.35 -15.25 19.39
N VAL A 243 12.76 -14.29 18.69
CA VAL A 243 12.30 -14.39 17.31
C VAL A 243 13.28 -13.66 16.41
N LEU A 244 13.81 -14.35 15.41
CA LEU A 244 14.64 -13.77 14.36
C LEU A 244 13.85 -13.63 13.06
N MET A 245 13.62 -12.40 12.60
CA MET A 245 13.21 -12.14 11.22
C MET A 245 14.41 -12.32 10.30
N LEU A 246 14.36 -13.25 9.36
CA LEU A 246 15.47 -13.54 8.46
C LEU A 246 15.02 -13.64 7.01
N GLY A 247 15.36 -12.64 6.21
CA GLY A 247 15.21 -12.69 4.77
C GLY A 247 16.47 -13.31 4.19
N LEU A 248 16.40 -14.56 3.76
CA LEU A 248 17.51 -15.17 3.04
C LEU A 248 17.76 -14.36 1.76
N SER A 249 19.00 -14.26 1.30
CA SER A 249 19.28 -13.37 0.18
C SER A 249 20.50 -13.82 -0.62
N PRO A 250 20.32 -14.19 -1.90
CA PRO A 250 21.44 -14.43 -2.80
C PRO A 250 22.40 -13.24 -2.85
N ILE A 251 21.87 -12.00 -2.88
CA ILE A 251 22.66 -10.76 -2.90
C ILE A 251 23.47 -10.61 -1.61
N ALA A 252 22.87 -10.86 -0.44
CA ALA A 252 23.62 -10.80 0.82
C ALA A 252 24.75 -11.84 0.85
N ARG A 253 24.52 -13.04 0.30
CA ARG A 253 25.54 -14.11 0.19
C ARG A 253 26.74 -13.71 -0.64
N GLU A 254 26.54 -12.97 -1.73
CA GLU A 254 27.65 -12.44 -2.53
C GLU A 254 28.55 -11.47 -1.74
N SER A 255 27.99 -10.79 -0.73
CA SER A 255 28.73 -9.90 0.18
C SER A 255 29.24 -10.57 1.47
N GLY A 256 29.17 -11.90 1.57
CA GLY A 256 29.64 -12.66 2.74
C GLY A 256 28.65 -12.72 3.92
N SER A 257 27.40 -12.29 3.71
CA SER A 257 26.32 -12.40 4.70
C SER A 257 25.37 -13.55 4.37
N ALA A 258 24.63 -14.08 5.34
CA ALA A 258 23.62 -15.11 5.09
C ALA A 258 22.31 -14.52 4.54
N GLY A 259 21.95 -13.33 5.01
CA GLY A 259 20.69 -12.69 4.66
C GLY A 259 20.55 -11.32 5.27
N VAL A 260 19.30 -10.85 5.31
CA VAL A 260 18.89 -9.57 5.85
C VAL A 260 17.92 -9.74 7.01
N THR A 261 17.93 -8.81 7.96
CA THR A 261 17.05 -8.83 9.13
C THR A 261 16.48 -7.44 9.44
N ARG A 262 15.54 -7.39 10.38
CA ARG A 262 14.76 -6.20 10.77
C ARG A 262 15.03 -5.84 12.23
N GLY A 263 15.43 -4.58 12.44
CA GLY A 263 15.72 -4.04 13.77
C GLY A 263 14.46 -3.72 14.58
N THR A 264 14.68 -3.24 15.81
CA THR A 264 13.59 -2.87 16.73
C THR A 264 12.82 -1.60 16.32
N ASP A 265 13.39 -0.80 15.42
CA ASP A 265 12.82 0.43 14.86
C ASP A 265 11.98 0.20 13.59
N THR A 266 11.62 -1.05 13.30
CA THR A 266 10.81 -1.44 12.12
C THR A 266 9.42 -1.90 12.53
N MET A 267 8.50 -2.01 11.55
CA MET A 267 7.17 -2.59 11.80
C MET A 267 7.25 -4.04 12.27
N GLU A 268 8.18 -4.82 11.73
CA GLU A 268 8.41 -6.20 12.16
C GLU A 268 8.89 -6.26 13.62
N GLY A 269 9.81 -5.36 14.01
CA GLY A 269 10.22 -5.21 15.40
C GLY A 269 9.06 -4.82 16.32
N TYR A 270 8.22 -3.88 15.88
CA TYR A 270 7.00 -3.47 16.57
C TYR A 270 6.02 -4.65 16.75
N PHE A 271 5.79 -5.46 15.70
CA PHE A 271 4.94 -6.65 15.77
C PHE A 271 5.46 -7.62 16.82
N ILE A 272 6.74 -7.96 16.77
CA ILE A 272 7.36 -8.92 17.69
C ILE A 272 7.27 -8.44 19.15
N GLU A 273 7.66 -7.20 19.43
CA GLU A 273 7.85 -6.74 20.81
C GLU A 273 6.57 -6.15 21.43
N GLN A 274 5.78 -5.41 20.66
CA GLN A 274 4.65 -4.60 21.17
C GLN A 274 3.28 -5.26 20.99
N ILE A 275 3.16 -6.18 20.02
CA ILE A 275 1.90 -6.91 19.77
C ILE A 275 2.03 -8.33 20.29
N ILE A 276 3.04 -9.06 19.81
CA ILE A 276 3.20 -10.50 20.07
C ILE A 276 3.80 -10.74 21.45
N HIS A 277 4.45 -9.73 22.04
CA HIS A 277 5.13 -9.80 23.32
C HIS A 277 6.28 -10.81 23.36
N ALA A 278 6.92 -11.10 22.22
CA ALA A 278 8.16 -11.86 22.11
C ALA A 278 9.39 -10.93 22.17
N LYS A 279 10.59 -11.50 22.02
CA LYS A 279 11.85 -10.76 21.94
C LYS A 279 12.34 -10.73 20.50
N ASN A 280 12.64 -9.56 19.94
CA ASN A 280 13.41 -9.52 18.69
C ASN A 280 14.85 -9.97 18.99
N ALA A 281 15.35 -10.97 18.27
CA ALA A 281 16.73 -11.45 18.39
C ALA A 281 17.73 -10.33 18.05
N ILE A 282 17.33 -9.39 17.18
CA ILE A 282 18.11 -8.20 16.83
C ILE A 282 17.76 -7.05 17.77
N ARG A 283 18.77 -6.54 18.49
CA ARG A 283 18.63 -5.37 19.37
C ARG A 283 19.03 -4.05 18.73
N GLY A 284 19.74 -4.10 17.60
CA GLY A 284 20.16 -2.93 16.84
C GLY A 284 19.01 -2.28 16.07
N LYS A 285 19.16 -0.98 15.80
CA LYS A 285 18.32 -0.27 14.83
C LYS A 285 18.82 -0.55 13.42
N GLY A 286 17.90 -0.86 12.52
CA GLY A 286 18.19 -1.14 11.10
C GLY A 286 17.98 0.04 10.18
N GLY A 287 17.29 1.09 10.65
CA GLY A 287 16.71 2.13 9.81
C GLY A 287 15.39 1.65 9.22
N ARG A 288 14.38 2.51 9.24
CA ARG A 288 12.97 2.16 8.93
C ARG A 288 12.74 1.54 7.55
N SER A 289 13.61 1.83 6.59
CA SER A 289 13.58 1.26 5.22
C SER A 289 14.79 0.37 4.93
N ALA A 290 15.74 0.27 5.86
CA ALA A 290 17.00 -0.43 5.66
C ALA A 290 16.95 -1.81 6.33
N SER A 291 17.65 -2.73 5.68
CA SER A 291 17.84 -4.09 6.16
C SER A 291 19.23 -4.19 6.77
N LEU A 292 19.34 -4.84 7.92
CA LEU A 292 20.64 -5.18 8.49
C LEU A 292 21.13 -6.47 7.84
N MET A 293 22.35 -6.48 7.33
CA MET A 293 22.99 -7.70 6.87
C MET A 293 23.44 -8.54 8.06
N LEU A 294 23.24 -9.85 7.97
CA LEU A 294 23.56 -10.79 9.04
C LEU A 294 24.37 -11.96 8.47
N SER A 295 25.58 -12.19 8.99
CA SER A 295 26.42 -13.33 8.61
C SER A 295 25.93 -14.65 9.24
N GLU A 296 26.38 -15.79 8.72
CA GLU A 296 26.03 -17.09 9.31
C GLU A 296 26.52 -17.21 10.76
N GLU A 297 27.72 -16.71 11.06
CA GLU A 297 28.30 -16.71 12.40
C GLU A 297 27.49 -15.85 13.37
N GLN A 298 26.98 -14.71 12.92
CA GLN A 298 26.11 -13.85 13.72
C GLN A 298 24.78 -14.57 14.01
N ILE A 299 24.18 -15.26 13.03
CA ILE A 299 22.96 -16.05 13.26
C ILE A 299 23.23 -17.17 14.27
N LEU A 300 24.36 -17.89 14.14
CA LEU A 300 24.76 -18.94 15.07
C LEU A 300 24.97 -18.42 16.49
N ALA A 301 25.56 -17.23 16.64
CA ALA A 301 25.75 -16.60 17.94
C ALA A 301 24.44 -16.11 18.58
N LEU A 302 23.44 -15.74 17.77
CA LEU A 302 22.12 -15.33 18.26
C LEU A 302 21.30 -16.51 18.79
N ASP A 303 21.47 -17.71 18.22
CA ASP A 303 20.75 -18.96 18.55
C ASP A 303 19.25 -18.73 18.86
N PRO A 304 18.47 -18.21 17.88
CA PRO A 304 17.07 -17.85 18.10
C PRO A 304 16.20 -19.08 18.39
N ASP A 305 15.12 -18.87 19.14
CA ASP A 305 14.13 -19.92 19.43
C ASP A 305 13.22 -20.18 18.22
N VAL A 306 12.92 -19.11 17.47
CA VAL A 306 12.07 -19.15 16.27
C VAL A 306 12.72 -18.32 15.15
N ILE A 307 12.72 -18.85 13.94
CA ILE A 307 13.14 -18.12 12.73
C ILE A 307 11.93 -17.87 11.84
N ILE A 308 11.70 -16.61 11.49
CA ILE A 308 10.63 -16.18 10.58
C ILE A 308 11.27 -15.76 9.27
N LEU A 309 11.04 -16.54 8.22
CA LEU A 309 11.51 -16.26 6.88
C LEU A 309 10.56 -15.28 6.18
N HIS A 310 10.93 -14.01 6.16
CA HIS A 310 10.14 -12.98 5.48
C HIS A 310 10.58 -12.83 4.03
N THR A 311 9.68 -12.31 3.20
CA THR A 311 10.00 -11.97 1.82
C THR A 311 11.02 -10.84 1.79
N ALA A 312 12.19 -11.10 1.21
CA ALA A 312 13.24 -10.11 1.03
C ALA A 312 13.56 -10.00 -0.46
N THR A 313 14.72 -10.49 -0.90
CA THR A 313 15.10 -10.55 -2.33
C THR A 313 14.50 -11.76 -3.04
N GLY A 314 13.33 -12.23 -2.58
CA GLY A 314 12.70 -13.46 -3.04
C GLY A 314 11.79 -14.09 -1.99
N TYR A 315 11.27 -15.28 -2.32
CA TYR A 315 10.56 -16.15 -1.41
C TYR A 315 11.50 -17.20 -0.84
N HIS A 316 11.36 -17.45 0.45
CA HIS A 316 12.30 -18.23 1.24
C HIS A 316 11.52 -19.25 2.08
N PRO A 317 11.23 -20.44 1.53
CA PRO A 317 10.54 -21.49 2.25
C PRO A 317 11.49 -22.15 3.28
N PRO A 318 10.98 -22.78 4.35
CA PRO A 318 11.83 -23.41 5.37
C PRO A 318 12.81 -24.45 4.79
N GLU A 319 12.42 -25.13 3.71
CA GLU A 319 13.27 -26.08 3.00
C GLU A 319 14.59 -25.48 2.52
N GLU A 320 14.64 -24.17 2.22
CA GLU A 320 15.88 -23.50 1.82
C GLU A 320 16.93 -23.56 2.94
N ILE A 321 16.58 -23.14 4.16
CA ILE A 321 17.53 -23.16 5.28
C ILE A 321 17.78 -24.58 5.79
N TYR A 322 16.86 -25.50 5.57
CA TYR A 322 17.00 -26.91 5.96
C TYR A 322 17.92 -27.71 5.05
N GLU A 323 17.93 -27.41 3.75
CA GLU A 323 18.50 -28.32 2.75
C GLU A 323 19.47 -27.66 1.77
N ALA A 324 19.39 -26.35 1.56
CA ALA A 324 20.23 -25.69 0.56
C ALA A 324 21.71 -25.79 0.98
N PRO A 325 22.62 -26.21 0.06
CA PRO A 325 24.04 -26.38 0.39
C PRO A 325 24.71 -25.11 0.93
N TYR A 326 24.29 -23.95 0.44
CA TYR A 326 24.83 -22.64 0.82
C TYR A 326 24.38 -22.15 2.20
N TYR A 327 23.48 -22.86 2.89
CA TYR A 327 23.11 -22.61 4.30
C TYR A 327 23.45 -23.80 5.21
N SER A 328 24.35 -24.69 4.76
CA SER A 328 24.73 -25.90 5.52
C SER A 328 25.24 -25.62 6.94
N ARG A 329 25.84 -24.44 7.20
CA ARG A 329 26.29 -24.08 8.55
C ARG A 329 25.13 -23.77 9.50
N LEU A 330 24.04 -23.23 8.98
CA LEU A 330 22.84 -22.89 9.75
C LEU A 330 21.99 -24.12 10.09
N GLN A 331 22.21 -25.27 9.44
CA GLN A 331 21.45 -26.51 9.69
C GLN A 331 21.65 -27.06 11.11
N ASN A 332 22.71 -26.65 11.81
CA ASN A 332 22.97 -27.00 13.20
C ASN A 332 22.33 -26.03 14.22
N LEU A 333 21.61 -25.00 13.79
CA LEU A 333 20.82 -24.17 14.70
C LEU A 333 19.72 -24.99 15.36
N ARG A 334 19.42 -24.69 16.62
CA ARG A 334 18.35 -25.36 17.37
C ARG A 334 17.00 -25.21 16.68
N ALA A 335 16.60 -23.98 16.32
CA ALA A 335 15.36 -23.72 15.58
C ALA A 335 15.28 -24.48 14.25
N VAL A 336 16.40 -24.68 13.55
CA VAL A 336 16.43 -25.44 12.28
C VAL A 336 16.24 -26.94 12.52
N ARG A 337 16.95 -27.51 13.50
CA ARG A 337 16.81 -28.94 13.84
C ARG A 337 15.42 -29.29 14.36
N GLU A 338 14.86 -28.41 15.19
CA GLU A 338 13.53 -28.57 15.81
C GLU A 338 12.38 -28.17 14.89
N LYS A 339 12.68 -27.71 13.68
CA LYS A 339 11.69 -27.24 12.69
C LYS A 339 10.85 -26.04 13.16
N ASN A 340 11.41 -25.21 14.05
CA ASN A 340 10.85 -23.91 14.45
C ASN A 340 11.25 -22.80 13.46
N VAL A 341 10.97 -23.05 12.19
CA VAL A 341 11.18 -22.08 11.10
C VAL A 341 9.93 -22.04 10.24
N ILE A 342 9.38 -20.85 10.03
CA ILE A 342 8.23 -20.66 9.13
C ILE A 342 8.53 -19.63 8.05
N ALA A 343 7.87 -19.73 6.91
CA ALA A 343 7.85 -18.69 5.90
C ALA A 343 6.60 -17.83 6.03
N LEU A 344 6.76 -16.51 5.91
CA LEU A 344 5.64 -15.59 5.78
C LEU A 344 4.99 -15.70 4.39
N PRO A 345 3.76 -15.20 4.23
CA PRO A 345 3.08 -15.19 2.94
C PRO A 345 3.91 -14.49 1.88
N TRP A 346 3.85 -14.98 0.63
CA TRP A 346 4.40 -14.28 -0.51
C TRP A 346 3.72 -12.93 -0.71
N THR A 347 4.49 -11.87 -0.50
CA THR A 347 4.08 -10.48 -0.58
C THR A 347 5.10 -9.73 -1.46
N PRO A 348 4.94 -9.73 -2.80
CA PRO A 348 5.89 -9.04 -3.67
C PRO A 348 5.86 -7.53 -3.44
N CYS A 349 7.04 -6.89 -3.47
CA CYS A 349 7.24 -5.46 -3.15
C CYS A 349 6.73 -5.06 -1.74
N ASN A 350 6.98 -5.84 -0.69
CA ASN A 350 6.54 -5.51 0.67
C ASN A 350 7.45 -4.49 1.40
N CYS A 351 7.82 -3.36 0.77
CA CYS A 351 8.65 -2.33 1.43
C CYS A 351 7.92 -1.59 2.54
N SER A 352 6.58 -1.53 2.49
CA SER A 352 5.71 -0.97 3.52
C SER A 352 4.46 -1.84 3.63
N LYS A 353 3.92 -1.98 4.85
CA LYS A 353 2.83 -2.93 5.14
C LYS A 353 1.54 -2.57 4.40
N ARG A 354 0.72 -3.59 4.12
CA ARG A 354 -0.53 -3.56 3.36
C ARG A 354 -1.67 -4.15 4.20
N LEU A 355 -2.88 -4.30 3.66
CA LEU A 355 -4.05 -4.79 4.41
C LEU A 355 -3.82 -6.19 5.02
N GLU A 356 -2.98 -7.01 4.42
CA GLU A 356 -2.72 -8.39 4.77
C GLU A 356 -1.75 -8.55 5.96
N TYR A 357 -1.25 -7.46 6.54
CA TYR A 357 -0.31 -7.50 7.67
C TYR A 357 -0.77 -8.32 8.89
N PRO A 358 -2.07 -8.45 9.24
CA PRO A 358 -2.49 -9.28 10.36
C PRO A 358 -2.20 -10.77 10.13
N ILE A 359 -2.09 -11.23 8.88
CA ILE A 359 -1.64 -12.59 8.55
C ILE A 359 -0.19 -12.79 9.03
N GLU A 360 0.70 -11.83 8.74
CA GLU A 360 2.08 -11.88 9.23
C GLU A 360 2.12 -11.91 10.76
N VAL A 361 1.34 -11.03 11.41
CA VAL A 361 1.26 -10.95 12.88
C VAL A 361 0.77 -12.27 13.48
N MET A 362 -0.28 -12.88 12.93
CA MET A 362 -0.84 -14.16 13.40
C MET A 362 0.18 -15.29 13.26
N MET A 363 0.85 -15.40 12.11
CA MET A 363 1.83 -16.47 11.87
C MET A 363 3.07 -16.32 12.79
N ILE A 364 3.56 -15.10 13.01
CA ILE A 364 4.65 -14.86 13.96
C ILE A 364 4.18 -15.19 15.39
N ALA A 365 2.97 -14.78 15.77
CA ALA A 365 2.43 -15.01 17.10
C ALA A 365 2.27 -16.50 17.41
N LYS A 366 1.68 -17.27 16.49
CA LYS A 366 1.52 -18.71 16.62
C LYS A 366 2.87 -19.44 16.65
N SER A 367 3.87 -18.96 15.89
CA SER A 367 5.22 -19.56 15.94
C SER A 367 5.93 -19.27 17.25
N ALA A 368 5.79 -18.06 17.80
CA ALA A 368 6.40 -17.67 19.07
C ALA A 368 5.67 -18.30 20.27
N HIS A 369 4.35 -18.39 20.24
CA HIS A 369 3.51 -18.81 21.36
C HIS A 369 2.50 -19.90 20.93
N PRO A 370 2.95 -21.08 20.48
CA PRO A 370 2.08 -22.08 19.85
C PRO A 370 0.90 -22.52 20.73
N GLU A 371 1.09 -22.62 22.05
CA GLU A 371 0.03 -23.00 22.99
C GLU A 371 -1.11 -21.97 23.04
N ALA A 372 -0.81 -20.67 22.90
CA ALA A 372 -1.82 -19.60 22.94
C ALA A 372 -2.68 -19.51 21.66
N PHE A 373 -2.25 -20.20 20.60
CA PHE A 373 -2.89 -20.22 19.28
C PHE A 373 -3.12 -21.65 18.77
N ALA A 374 -3.20 -22.63 19.67
CA ALA A 374 -3.40 -24.04 19.33
C ALA A 374 -4.77 -24.30 18.67
N ASP A 375 -5.76 -23.45 18.96
CA ASP A 375 -7.11 -23.45 18.38
C ASP A 375 -7.17 -22.85 16.96
N ILE A 376 -6.15 -22.12 16.53
CA ILE A 376 -6.15 -21.41 15.25
C ILE A 376 -5.54 -22.29 14.16
N GLN A 377 -6.34 -22.67 13.16
CA GLN A 377 -5.86 -23.29 11.92
C GLN A 377 -5.58 -22.20 10.89
N ILE A 378 -4.30 -21.95 10.57
CA ILE A 378 -3.91 -20.79 9.75
C ILE A 378 -4.55 -20.81 8.36
N HIS A 379 -4.63 -22.00 7.75
CA HIS A 379 -5.19 -22.16 6.41
C HIS A 379 -6.69 -21.84 6.33
N GLU A 380 -7.44 -21.95 7.43
CA GLU A 380 -8.85 -21.57 7.52
C GLU A 380 -9.01 -20.12 7.95
N TRP A 381 -8.25 -19.71 8.97
CA TRP A 381 -8.28 -18.34 9.49
C TRP A 381 -7.95 -17.29 8.42
N VAL A 382 -7.00 -17.60 7.52
CA VAL A 382 -6.65 -16.73 6.39
C VAL A 382 -7.80 -16.61 5.38
N LEU A 383 -8.62 -17.64 5.19
CA LEU A 383 -9.77 -17.56 4.29
C LEU A 383 -10.78 -16.57 4.83
N ASP A 384 -11.15 -16.73 6.11
CA ASP A 384 -12.06 -15.82 6.80
C ASP A 384 -11.53 -14.39 6.73
N PHE A 385 -10.23 -14.19 6.96
CA PHE A 385 -9.59 -12.89 6.86
C PHE A 385 -9.76 -12.26 5.48
N TYR A 386 -9.48 -12.98 4.38
CA TYR A 386 -9.67 -12.43 3.02
C TYR A 386 -11.13 -12.13 2.71
N GLN A 387 -12.06 -12.99 3.13
CA GLN A 387 -13.49 -12.77 2.91
C GLN A 387 -13.95 -11.47 3.59
N GLN A 388 -13.42 -11.16 4.78
CA GLN A 388 -13.74 -9.92 5.49
C GLN A 388 -13.12 -8.67 4.83
N ILE A 389 -11.83 -8.72 4.46
CA ILE A 389 -11.16 -7.50 3.94
C ILE A 389 -11.47 -7.20 2.47
N TYR A 390 -11.74 -8.22 1.65
CA TYR A 390 -11.97 -8.07 0.21
C TYR A 390 -13.39 -8.38 -0.22
N HIS A 391 -14.28 -8.76 0.72
CA HIS A 391 -15.68 -9.10 0.44
C HIS A 391 -15.84 -10.19 -0.63
N VAL A 392 -14.92 -11.15 -0.64
CA VAL A 392 -14.89 -12.24 -1.61
C VAL A 392 -15.56 -13.51 -1.09
N ASP A 393 -15.95 -14.38 -2.02
CA ASP A 393 -16.37 -15.73 -1.67
C ASP A 393 -15.18 -16.60 -1.23
N ARG A 394 -15.52 -17.79 -0.72
CA ARG A 394 -14.53 -18.74 -0.21
C ARG A 394 -13.63 -19.31 -1.31
N GLU A 395 -14.13 -19.46 -2.55
CA GLU A 395 -13.31 -19.97 -3.66
C GLU A 395 -12.20 -18.98 -4.01
N MET A 396 -12.52 -17.69 -4.06
CA MET A 396 -11.55 -16.64 -4.27
C MET A 396 -10.60 -16.51 -3.08
N ALA A 397 -11.09 -16.63 -1.84
CA ALA A 397 -10.21 -16.66 -0.66
C ALA A 397 -9.17 -17.80 -0.73
N ILE A 398 -9.56 -18.98 -1.22
CA ILE A 398 -8.63 -20.10 -1.44
C ILE A 398 -7.57 -19.70 -2.49
N LYS A 399 -7.98 -19.10 -3.61
CA LYS A 399 -7.05 -18.62 -4.63
C LYS A 399 -6.07 -17.58 -4.10
N LEU A 400 -6.51 -16.68 -3.22
CA LEU A 400 -5.65 -15.69 -2.57
C LEU A 400 -4.61 -16.35 -1.66
N ARG A 401 -5.03 -17.32 -0.84
CA ARG A 401 -4.13 -18.11 0.01
C ARG A 401 -3.06 -18.82 -0.85
N SER A 402 -3.47 -19.45 -1.96
CA SER A 402 -2.56 -20.10 -2.91
C SER A 402 -1.59 -19.11 -3.57
N ALA A 403 -2.09 -17.95 -4.00
CA ALA A 403 -1.28 -16.89 -4.63
C ALA A 403 -0.23 -16.31 -3.67
N GLN A 404 -0.49 -16.35 -2.36
CA GLN A 404 0.48 -15.98 -1.33
C GLN A 404 1.32 -17.16 -0.83
N TRP A 405 1.29 -18.32 -1.49
CA TRP A 405 2.02 -19.54 -1.13
C TRP A 405 1.82 -19.96 0.33
N LEU A 406 0.57 -19.94 0.78
CA LEU A 406 0.17 -20.36 2.12
C LEU A 406 -0.46 -21.76 2.16
N ASP A 407 -0.57 -22.48 1.04
CA ASP A 407 -1.19 -23.81 1.03
C ASP A 407 -0.43 -24.88 1.83
N TRP A 408 0.86 -24.63 2.13
CA TRP A 408 1.60 -25.50 3.07
C TRP A 408 0.96 -25.52 4.47
N THR A 409 0.21 -24.46 4.83
CA THR A 409 -0.48 -24.34 6.13
C THR A 409 -1.65 -25.33 6.32
N ILE A 410 -2.06 -26.03 5.25
CA ILE A 410 -3.13 -27.04 5.30
C ILE A 410 -2.65 -28.31 6.03
N ASN A 411 -1.43 -28.73 5.71
CA ASN A 411 -0.88 -30.00 6.19
C ASN A 411 -0.02 -29.82 7.45
N GLN A 412 0.39 -28.59 7.73
CA GLN A 412 1.41 -28.23 8.70
C GLN A 412 1.03 -26.84 9.21
N PHE A 413 1.05 -26.58 10.52
CA PHE A 413 0.88 -25.26 11.15
C PHE A 413 -0.55 -24.83 11.55
#